data_AF-A0A3D5GQK2-F1
#
_entry.id   AF-A0A3D5GQK2-F1
#
_cell.length_a   1.000
_cell.length_b   1.000
_cell.length_c   1.000
_cell.angle_alpha   90.00
_cell.angle_beta   90.00
_cell.angle_gamma   90.00
#
_symmetry.space_group_name_H-M   'P 1'
#
loop_
_entity.id
_entity.type
_entity.pdbx_description
1 polymer ?
#
loop_
_entity_poly.entity_id
_entity_poly.type
_entity_poly.pdbx_seq_one_letter_code
_entity_poly.pdbx_strand_id
1 'polypeptide(L)' 'RLYVSKGKPASQESGSGLGLAIVRELVQAMGGTVSAESIVGEPTRLTITVPALS' A
#
# COMPACT_ATOMS: atom_id res chain seq x y z
N ARG A 1 -9.56 15.89 1.20
CA ARG A 1 -9.60 15.44 2.61
C ARG A 1 -8.53 14.36 2.77
N LEU A 2 -7.36 14.68 3.33
CA LEU A 2 -6.34 13.66 3.60
C LEU A 2 -6.78 12.83 4.81
N TYR A 3 -6.81 11.51 4.65
CA TYR A 3 -7.08 10.58 5.75
C TYR A 3 -5.76 10.33 6.50
N VAL A 4 -5.64 10.86 7.72
CA VAL A 4 -4.54 10.55 8.64
C VAL A 4 -5.10 9.65 9.74
N SER A 5 -4.78 8.37 9.70
CA SER A 5 -5.01 7.47 10.83
C SER A 5 -4.03 7.82 11.94
N LYS A 6 -4.52 8.45 13.02
CA LYS A 6 -3.75 8.59 14.26
C LYS A 6 -3.48 7.18 14.81
N GLY A 7 -2.24 6.73 14.73
CA GLY A 7 -1.80 5.43 15.22
C GLY A 7 -1.94 5.32 16.75
N LYS A 8 -2.90 4.50 17.20
CA LYS A 8 -2.68 3.64 18.36
C LYS A 8 -2.03 2.36 17.83
N PRO A 9 -1.10 1.69 18.54
CA PRO A 9 -0.66 0.36 18.15
C PRO A 9 -1.91 -0.52 18.25
N ALA A 10 -2.54 -0.76 17.10
CA ALA A 10 -3.73 -1.58 17.03
C ALA A 10 -3.30 -2.98 17.46
N SER A 11 -3.78 -3.41 18.62
CA SER A 11 -4.09 -4.82 18.83
C SER A 11 -4.72 -5.32 17.53
N GLN A 12 -4.12 -6.36 16.99
CA GLN A 12 -4.24 -6.95 15.66
C GLN A 12 -5.70 -7.19 15.23
N GLU A 13 -6.48 -6.12 15.05
CA GLU A 13 -7.70 -6.14 14.27
C GLU A 13 -7.22 -6.45 12.86
N SER A 14 -7.42 -7.71 12.49
CA SER A 14 -7.16 -8.18 11.14
C SER A 14 -8.08 -7.37 10.24
N GLY A 15 -7.59 -6.25 9.72
CA GLY A 15 -8.26 -5.52 8.66
C GLY A 15 -8.60 -6.50 7.55
N SER A 16 -9.66 -6.23 6.81
CA SER A 16 -10.24 -7.14 5.79
C SER A 16 -9.31 -7.58 4.65
N GLY A 17 -8.01 -7.27 4.72
CA GLY A 17 -7.03 -7.55 3.66
C GLY A 17 -7.17 -6.64 2.44
N LEU A 18 -8.13 -5.69 2.46
CA LEU A 18 -8.46 -4.87 1.30
C LEU A 18 -7.42 -3.81 0.97
N GLY A 19 -6.53 -3.44 1.90
CA GLY A 19 -5.60 -2.33 1.73
C GLY A 19 -4.73 -2.45 0.47
N LEU A 20 -4.08 -3.60 0.26
CA LEU A 20 -3.23 -3.82 -0.92
C LEU A 20 -4.03 -4.03 -2.21
N ALA A 21 -5.24 -4.58 -2.11
CA ALA A 21 -6.14 -4.69 -3.26
C ALA A 21 -6.52 -3.29 -3.77
N ILE A 22 -6.90 -2.38 -2.86
CA ILE A 22 -7.21 -0.98 -3.19
C ILE A 22 -5.99 -0.29 -3.82
N VAL A 23 -4.79 -0.46 -3.25
CA VAL A 23 -3.56 0.11 -3.81
C VAL A 23 -3.31 -0.39 -5.23
N ARG A 24 -3.45 -1.69 -5.48
CA ARG A 24 -3.25 -2.28 -6.80
C ARG A 24 -4.21 -1.69 -7.83
N GLU A 25 -5.49 -1.61 -7.51
CA GLU A 25 -6.51 -1.04 -8.40
C GLU A 25 -6.22 0.43 -8.72
N LEU A 26 -5.89 1.23 -7.71
CA LEU A 26 -5.56 2.66 -7.91
C LEU A 26 -4.32 2.85 -8.77
N VAL A 27 -3.26 2.10 -8.49
CA VAL A 27 -1.99 2.20 -9.23
C VAL A 27 -2.17 1.78 -10.68
N GLN A 28 -2.94 0.73 -10.95
CA GLN A 28 -3.29 0.32 -12.31
C GLN A 28 -4.13 1.37 -13.03
N ALA A 29 -5.13 1.96 -12.36
CA ALA A 29 -5.93 3.05 -12.91
C ALA A 29 -5.10 4.29 -13.27
N MET A 30 -4.00 4.55 -12.55
CA MET A 30 -3.03 5.61 -12.85
C MET A 30 -2.04 5.24 -13.97
N GLY A 31 -2.15 4.06 -14.59
CA GLY A 31 -1.18 3.57 -15.58
C GLY A 31 0.18 3.19 -14.98
N GLY A 32 0.21 2.93 -13.67
CA GLY A 32 1.40 2.58 -12.91
C GLY A 32 1.51 1.08 -12.58
N THR A 33 2.53 0.75 -11.79
CA THR A 33 2.82 -0.60 -11.30
C THR A 33 3.12 -0.60 -9.80
N VAL A 34 2.77 -1.68 -9.11
CA VAL A 34 3.10 -1.89 -7.69
C VAL A 34 3.78 -3.25 -7.50
N SER A 35 4.85 -3.30 -6.69
CA SER A 35 5.55 -4.53 -6.29
C SER A 35 5.78 -4.58 -4.78
N ALA A 36 5.95 -5.80 -4.26
CA ALA A 36 6.20 -6.06 -2.85
C ALA A 36 7.37 -7.03 -2.69
N GLU A 37 8.29 -6.68 -1.79
CA GLU A 37 9.44 -7.48 -1.42
C GLU A 37 9.42 -7.67 0.11
N SER A 38 9.36 -8.90 0.56
CA SER A 38 9.30 -9.24 1.98
C SER A 38 10.04 -10.54 2.25
N ILE A 39 10.89 -10.51 3.27
CA ILE A 39 11.59 -11.68 3.81
C ILE A 39 11.19 -11.78 5.28
N VAL A 40 10.86 -13.00 5.73
CA VAL A 40 10.46 -13.22 7.13
C VAL A 40 11.59 -12.78 8.05
N GLY A 41 11.27 -11.90 9.00
CA GLY A 41 12.25 -11.33 9.94
C GLY A 41 12.93 -10.06 9.44
N GLU A 42 12.67 -9.61 8.21
CA GLU A 42 13.18 -8.37 7.64
C GLU A 42 12.08 -7.33 7.41
N PRO A 43 12.43 -6.04 7.25
CA PRO A 43 11.48 -5.02 6.83
C PRO A 43 10.87 -5.34 5.47
N THR A 44 9.58 -5.07 5.32
CA THR A 44 8.89 -5.20 4.02
C THR A 44 9.03 -3.91 3.22
N ARG A 45 9.33 -4.03 1.93
CA ARG A 45 9.37 -2.92 0.97
C ARG A 45 8.22 -3.03 -0.02
N LEU A 46 7.51 -1.93 -0.20
CA LEU A 46 6.53 -1.75 -1.28
C LEU A 46 7.04 -0.67 -2.22
N THR A 47 7.03 -0.94 -3.52
CA THR A 47 7.49 -0.01 -4.56
C THR A 47 6.33 0.29 -5.49
N ILE A 48 6.07 1.59 -5.70
CA ILE A 48 5.01 2.08 -6.58
C ILE A 48 5.65 2.96 -7.65
N THR A 49 5.32 2.71 -8.90
CA THR A 49 5.74 3.51 -10.05
C THR A 49 4.51 4.02 -10.76
N VAL A 50 4.45 5.32 -11.02
CA VAL A 50 3.37 5.94 -11.79
C VAL A 50 3.97 6.85 -12.86
N PRO A 51 3.29 7.05 -13.99
CA PRO A 51 3.73 8.02 -15.01
C PRO A 51 3.91 9.41 -14.41
N ALA A 52 4.97 10.11 -14.80
CA ALA A 52 5.13 11.53 -14.49
C ALA A 52 4.16 12.36 -15.34
N LEU A 53 3.64 13.44 -14.77
CA LEU A 53 2.87 14.43 -15.53
C LEU A 53 3.78 15.05 -16.59
N SER A 54 3.29 15.12 -17.82
CA SER A 54 3.92 15.86 -18.93
C SER A 54 3.53 17.34 -18.88
#